data_AF-A0A6J5UBI1-F1
#
_entry.id   AF-A0A6J5UBI1-F1
#
_cell.length_a   1.000
_cell.length_b   1.000
_cell.length_c   1.000
_cell.angle_alpha   90.00
_cell.angle_beta   90.00
_cell.angle_gamma   90.00
#
_symmetry.space_group_name_H-M   'P 1'
#
loop_
_entity.id
_entity.type
_entity.pdbx_description
1 polymer ?
#
loop_
_entity_poly.entity_id
_entity_poly.type
_entity_poly.pdbx_seq_one_letter_code
_entity_poly.pdbx_strand_id
1 'polypeptide(L)'
;MHGFMSTGSFELPNYYSCPSSREEADQEAKQSSFMELQKEEIEIFWNQQLFEIQNTTVAKAHHELPLARVKRVMKSDGEVKKVRSETPVLFSKACELFIMELTLRSWLHTERSNRRTLQHCDTARAIMQDELLHFLVHAVPFDHAHCHKEEEIGKFSQNVDSRTTGALRLRETNQLGGGMGEMNQVLQQYMIDPSMSSAELHRDYFEDDE
;
A
#
# COMPACT_ATOMS: atom_id res chain seq x y z
N MET A 1 -43.68 -69.57 -24.05
CA MET A 1 -43.88 -68.41 -23.16
C MET A 1 -42.50 -67.90 -22.77
N HIS A 2 -41.93 -66.98 -23.54
CA HIS A 2 -40.68 -66.28 -23.23
C HIS A 2 -41.00 -64.80 -23.06
N GLY A 3 -40.87 -64.30 -21.83
CA GLY A 3 -41.07 -62.89 -21.50
C GLY A 3 -39.81 -62.09 -21.82
N PHE A 4 -39.92 -61.16 -22.76
CA PHE A 4 -38.94 -60.11 -23.01
C PHE A 4 -39.05 -59.05 -21.91
N MET A 5 -37.97 -58.74 -21.20
CA MET A 5 -37.90 -57.56 -20.34
C MET A 5 -37.48 -56.37 -21.22
N SER A 6 -38.30 -55.33 -21.21
CA SER A 6 -38.03 -54.06 -21.87
C SER A 6 -36.83 -53.39 -21.21
N THR A 7 -35.76 -53.15 -21.97
CA THR A 7 -34.66 -52.29 -21.54
C THR A 7 -35.17 -50.86 -21.48
N GLY A 8 -35.60 -50.43 -20.29
CA GLY A 8 -35.84 -49.02 -20.02
C GLY A 8 -34.51 -48.28 -20.14
N SER A 9 -34.46 -47.31 -21.04
CA SER A 9 -33.39 -46.31 -21.09
C SER A 9 -33.37 -45.58 -19.75
N PHE A 10 -32.36 -45.88 -18.95
CA PHE A 10 -32.06 -45.18 -17.71
C PHE A 10 -31.41 -43.85 -18.10
N GLU A 11 -32.21 -42.81 -18.32
CA GLU A 11 -31.72 -41.44 -18.36
C GLU A 11 -31.27 -41.06 -16.94
N LEU A 12 -29.96 -41.08 -16.72
CA LEU A 12 -29.35 -40.44 -15.56
C LEU A 12 -29.66 -38.93 -15.63
N PRO A 13 -30.17 -38.31 -14.56
CA PRO A 13 -30.23 -36.87 -14.48
C PRO A 13 -28.80 -36.33 -14.56
N ASN A 14 -28.61 -35.36 -15.46
CA ASN A 14 -27.33 -34.70 -15.71
C ASN A 14 -26.93 -33.88 -14.46
N TYR A 15 -26.35 -34.52 -13.45
CA TYR A 15 -25.86 -33.87 -12.23
C TYR A 15 -24.44 -33.28 -12.37
N TYR A 16 -23.88 -33.28 -13.59
CA TYR A 16 -22.63 -32.58 -13.92
C TYR A 16 -22.88 -31.41 -14.87
N SER A 17 -23.86 -30.54 -14.58
CA SER A 17 -23.77 -29.16 -15.06
C SER A 17 -22.86 -28.41 -14.10
N CYS A 18 -21.55 -28.43 -14.40
CA CYS A 18 -20.56 -27.64 -13.69
C CYS A 18 -20.78 -26.15 -14.04
N PRO A 19 -21.17 -25.27 -13.09
CA PRO A 19 -21.32 -23.84 -13.36
C PRO A 19 -19.98 -23.08 -13.32
N SER A 20 -18.87 -23.75 -12.97
CA SER A 20 -17.60 -23.10 -12.58
C SER A 20 -16.87 -22.32 -13.69
N SER A 21 -16.95 -22.75 -14.95
CA SER A 21 -16.00 -22.27 -15.97
C SER A 21 -16.20 -20.82 -16.42
N ARG A 22 -17.41 -20.27 -16.30
CA ARG A 22 -17.70 -18.88 -16.71
C ARG A 22 -17.43 -17.86 -15.60
N GLU A 23 -17.72 -18.23 -14.34
CA GLU A 23 -17.47 -17.38 -13.18
C GLU A 23 -15.98 -17.30 -12.83
N GLU A 24 -15.24 -18.40 -12.98
CA GLU A 24 -13.77 -18.43 -12.81
C GLU A 24 -13.08 -17.57 -13.88
N ALA A 25 -13.49 -17.67 -15.15
CA ALA A 25 -12.95 -16.87 -16.24
C ALA A 25 -13.21 -15.35 -16.05
N ASP A 26 -14.40 -14.98 -15.56
CA ASP A 26 -14.74 -13.58 -15.29
C ASP A 26 -13.96 -13.02 -14.09
N GLN A 27 -13.63 -13.85 -13.09
CA GLN A 27 -12.79 -13.45 -11.96
C GLN A 27 -11.31 -13.31 -12.35
N GLU A 28 -10.81 -14.25 -13.15
CA GLU A 28 -9.43 -14.22 -13.65
C GLU A 28 -9.18 -12.99 -14.54
N ALA A 29 -10.13 -12.64 -15.42
CA ALA A 29 -10.06 -11.43 -16.23
C ALA A 29 -10.04 -10.14 -15.39
N LYS A 30 -10.87 -10.06 -14.35
CA LYS A 30 -10.88 -8.91 -13.42
C LYS A 30 -9.59 -8.82 -12.63
N GLN A 31 -9.03 -9.95 -12.21
CA GLN A 31 -7.77 -9.97 -11.49
C GLN A 31 -6.61 -9.56 -12.40
N SER A 32 -6.54 -10.08 -13.63
CA SER A 32 -5.54 -9.71 -14.63
C SER A 32 -5.58 -8.21 -14.96
N SER A 33 -6.77 -7.66 -15.20
CA SER A 33 -6.92 -6.21 -15.43
C SER A 33 -6.45 -5.36 -14.25
N PHE A 34 -6.65 -5.81 -13.02
CA PHE A 34 -6.18 -5.10 -11.83
C PHE A 34 -4.65 -5.16 -11.68
N MET A 35 -4.04 -6.31 -11.98
CA MET A 35 -2.58 -6.45 -11.98
C MET A 35 -1.92 -5.47 -12.97
N GLU A 36 -2.51 -5.33 -14.17
CA GLU A 36 -1.99 -4.40 -15.19
C GLU A 36 -2.09 -2.94 -14.73
N LEU A 37 -3.23 -2.54 -14.17
CA LEU A 37 -3.41 -1.20 -13.59
C LEU A 37 -2.41 -0.91 -12.46
N GLN A 38 -2.22 -1.88 -11.55
CA GLN A 38 -1.24 -1.74 -10.48
C GLN A 38 0.18 -1.55 -11.04
N LYS A 39 0.55 -2.32 -12.06
CA LYS A 39 1.86 -2.22 -12.70
C LYS A 39 2.07 -0.86 -13.37
N GLU A 40 1.07 -0.34 -14.07
CA GLU A 40 1.13 0.99 -14.70
C GLU A 40 1.33 2.10 -13.65
N GLU A 41 0.56 2.09 -12.55
CA GLU A 41 0.68 3.08 -11.47
C GLU A 41 2.06 3.02 -10.80
N ILE A 42 2.59 1.81 -10.56
CA ILE A 42 3.94 1.62 -9.99
C ILE A 42 5.02 2.12 -10.96
N GLU A 43 4.88 1.88 -12.27
CA GLU A 43 5.83 2.37 -13.26
C GLU A 43 5.85 3.89 -13.32
N ILE A 44 4.67 4.53 -13.30
CA ILE A 44 4.53 5.98 -13.24
C ILE A 44 5.21 6.54 -11.98
N PHE A 45 4.96 5.92 -10.82
CA PHE A 45 5.59 6.29 -9.55
C PHE A 45 7.11 6.24 -9.63
N TRP A 46 7.69 5.13 -10.11
CA TRP A 46 9.14 4.95 -10.17
C TRP A 46 9.81 5.91 -11.16
N ASN A 47 9.16 6.21 -12.30
CA ASN A 47 9.66 7.19 -13.24
C ASN A 47 9.75 8.60 -12.63
N GLN A 48 8.74 9.00 -11.84
CA GLN A 48 8.74 10.28 -11.13
C GLN A 48 9.82 10.33 -10.05
N GLN A 49 9.89 9.29 -9.20
CA GLN A 49 10.88 9.21 -8.13
C GLN A 49 12.32 9.20 -8.67
N LEU A 50 12.57 8.51 -9.79
CA LEU A 50 13.89 8.50 -10.41
C LEU A 50 14.28 9.89 -10.93
N PHE A 51 13.35 10.62 -11.54
CA PHE A 51 13.57 12.00 -11.97
C PHE A 51 13.90 12.94 -10.80
N GLU A 52 13.17 12.83 -9.69
CA GLU A 52 13.42 13.62 -8.48
C GLU A 52 14.80 13.35 -7.89
N ILE A 53 15.20 12.07 -7.81
CA ILE A 53 16.50 11.66 -7.27
C ILE A 53 17.65 12.19 -8.12
N GLN A 54 17.52 12.18 -9.45
CA GLN A 54 18.56 12.68 -10.36
C GLN A 54 18.74 14.20 -10.28
N ASN A 55 17.67 14.93 -9.98
CA ASN A 55 17.68 16.40 -9.94
C ASN A 55 17.94 16.97 -8.53
N THR A 56 17.95 16.14 -7.50
CA THR A 56 18.16 16.56 -6.11
C THR A 56 19.57 16.20 -5.64
N THR A 57 20.29 17.15 -5.04
CA THR A 57 21.61 16.85 -4.44
C THR A 57 21.46 16.27 -3.03
N VAL A 58 22.19 15.20 -2.74
CA VAL A 58 22.15 14.49 -1.43
C VAL A 58 22.40 15.43 -0.24
N ALA A 59 23.28 16.43 -0.41
CA ALA A 59 23.61 17.39 0.65
C ALA A 59 22.47 18.38 0.99
N LYS A 60 21.46 18.51 0.13
CA LYS A 60 20.27 19.33 0.36
C LYS A 60 19.03 18.51 0.72
N ALA A 61 19.14 17.17 0.69
CA ALA A 61 18.03 16.30 0.97
C ALA A 61 17.77 16.27 2.48
N HIS A 62 16.64 16.84 2.88
CA HIS A 62 16.08 16.56 4.20
C HIS A 62 15.71 15.07 4.26
N HIS A 63 16.09 14.40 5.34
CA HIS A 63 15.74 13.00 5.53
C HIS A 63 14.41 12.91 6.26
N GLU A 64 13.41 12.30 5.61
CA GLU A 64 12.10 12.04 6.24
C GLU A 64 12.23 11.14 7.48
N LEU A 65 13.25 10.27 7.51
CA LEU A 65 13.50 9.37 8.64
C LEU A 65 14.77 9.78 9.41
N PRO A 66 14.74 9.78 10.75
CA PRO A 66 15.89 10.12 11.55
C PRO A 66 17.01 9.08 11.41
N LEU A 67 18.16 9.49 10.85
CA LEU A 67 19.29 8.59 10.57
C LEU A 67 19.77 7.79 11.79
N ALA A 68 19.72 8.40 12.98
CA ALA A 68 20.08 7.74 14.23
C ALA A 68 19.16 6.54 14.53
N ARG A 69 17.87 6.63 14.21
CA ARG A 69 16.90 5.54 14.39
C ARG A 69 17.11 4.45 13.35
N VAL A 70 17.34 4.83 12.09
CA VAL A 70 17.69 3.89 11.00
C VAL A 70 18.94 3.09 11.40
N LYS A 71 20.01 3.77 11.84
CA LYS A 71 21.24 3.12 12.32
C LYS A 71 20.98 2.19 13.52
N ARG A 72 20.10 2.58 14.45
CA ARG A 72 19.74 1.74 15.61
C ARG A 72 19.03 0.45 15.19
N VAL A 73 18.13 0.52 14.22
CA VAL A 73 17.48 -0.68 13.65
C VAL A 73 18.52 -1.58 12.99
N MET A 74 19.43 -1.02 12.18
CA MET A 74 20.50 -1.81 11.55
C MET A 74 21.41 -2.53 12.57
N LYS A 75 21.70 -1.89 13.70
CA LYS A 75 22.53 -2.47 14.78
C LYS A 75 21.74 -3.34 15.77
N SER A 76 20.44 -3.55 15.55
CA SER A 76 19.68 -4.52 16.35
C SER A 76 20.06 -5.96 16.02
N ASP A 77 20.64 -6.19 14.84
CA ASP A 77 21.32 -7.43 14.48
C ASP A 77 22.68 -7.50 15.20
N GLY A 78 22.86 -8.56 16.01
CA GLY A 78 24.04 -8.79 16.85
C GLY A 78 25.34 -8.96 16.06
N GLU A 79 25.27 -9.33 14.79
CA GLU A 79 26.44 -9.49 13.93
C GLU A 79 26.93 -8.15 13.34
N VAL A 80 26.14 -7.08 13.44
CA VAL A 80 26.45 -5.78 12.84
C VAL A 80 27.23 -4.88 13.81
N LYS A 81 28.56 -4.94 13.71
CA LYS A 81 29.47 -4.16 14.59
C LYS A 81 29.57 -2.67 14.21
N LYS A 82 29.84 -2.39 12.93
CA LYS A 82 30.03 -1.04 12.39
C LYS A 82 29.13 -0.81 11.17
N VAL A 83 28.57 0.38 11.08
CA VAL A 83 27.74 0.84 9.95
C VAL A 83 28.40 2.11 9.42
N ARG A 84 28.66 2.18 8.12
CA ARG A 84 29.24 3.36 7.47
C ARG A 84 28.28 4.54 7.54
N SER A 85 28.79 5.76 7.51
CA SER A 85 27.97 6.98 7.57
C SER A 85 27.03 7.12 6.36
N GLU A 86 27.42 6.60 5.20
CA GLU A 86 26.61 6.63 3.97
C GLU A 86 25.41 5.67 4.00
N THR A 87 25.50 4.57 4.76
CA THR A 87 24.50 3.50 4.70
C THR A 87 23.14 3.94 5.28
N PRO A 88 23.05 4.59 6.45
CA PRO A 88 21.77 5.10 6.97
C PRO A 88 21.10 6.12 6.05
N VAL A 89 21.89 6.92 5.30
CA VAL A 89 21.37 7.90 4.32
C VAL A 89 20.64 7.16 3.19
N LEU A 90 21.26 6.12 2.63
CA LEU A 90 20.66 5.29 1.59
C LEU A 90 19.41 4.56 2.10
N PHE A 91 19.48 3.95 3.28
CA PHE A 91 18.32 3.29 3.88
C PHE A 91 17.19 4.26 4.19
N SER A 92 17.49 5.49 4.61
CA SER A 92 16.43 6.50 4.83
C SER A 92 15.63 6.72 3.55
N LYS A 93 16.29 6.94 2.41
CA LYS A 93 15.60 7.15 1.13
C LYS A 93 14.94 5.87 0.62
N ALA A 94 15.59 4.71 0.77
CA ALA A 94 14.99 3.44 0.39
C ALA A 94 13.72 3.12 1.19
N CYS A 95 13.72 3.37 2.51
CA CYS A 95 12.55 3.18 3.36
C CYS A 95 11.44 4.18 3.04
N GLU A 96 11.76 5.43 2.71
CA GLU A 96 10.79 6.41 2.22
C GLU A 96 10.09 5.90 0.96
N LEU A 97 10.85 5.48 -0.06
CA LEU A 97 10.32 4.92 -1.30
C LEU A 97 9.48 3.65 -1.05
N PHE A 98 9.98 2.78 -0.17
CA PHE A 98 9.30 1.54 0.20
C PHE A 98 7.94 1.79 0.84
N ILE A 99 7.85 2.74 1.79
CA ILE A 99 6.59 3.11 2.44
C ILE A 99 5.61 3.68 1.41
N MET A 100 6.07 4.57 0.52
CA MET A 100 5.23 5.16 -0.52
C MET A 100 4.69 4.09 -1.48
N GLU A 101 5.54 3.20 -1.99
CA GLU A 101 5.12 2.15 -2.91
C GLU A 101 4.17 1.14 -2.25
N LEU A 102 4.48 0.68 -1.04
CA LEU A 102 3.60 -0.24 -0.29
C LEU A 102 2.24 0.41 -0.03
N THR A 103 2.23 1.71 0.30
CA THR A 103 0.99 2.48 0.48
C THR A 103 0.20 2.59 -0.82
N LEU A 104 0.85 2.88 -1.94
CA LEU A 104 0.21 2.93 -3.26
C LEU A 104 -0.45 1.60 -3.62
N ARG A 105 0.30 0.49 -3.50
CA ARG A 105 -0.22 -0.87 -3.75
C ARG A 105 -1.44 -1.18 -2.88
N SER A 106 -1.36 -0.86 -1.59
CA SER A 106 -2.46 -1.06 -0.64
C SER A 106 -3.67 -0.16 -0.96
N TRP A 107 -3.42 1.08 -1.37
CA TRP A 107 -4.47 2.03 -1.72
C TRP A 107 -5.29 1.55 -2.92
N LEU A 108 -4.68 0.95 -3.92
CA LEU A 108 -5.39 0.37 -5.06
C LEU A 108 -6.42 -0.70 -4.64
N HIS A 109 -6.15 -1.47 -3.58
CA HIS A 109 -7.13 -2.40 -3.01
C HIS A 109 -8.27 -1.69 -2.27
N THR A 110 -7.96 -0.57 -1.62
CA THR A 110 -8.95 0.31 -0.97
C THR A 110 -9.93 0.86 -2.00
N GLU A 111 -9.40 1.41 -3.10
CA GLU A 111 -10.20 1.96 -4.20
C GLU A 111 -10.99 0.89 -4.95
N ARG A 112 -10.40 -0.28 -5.20
CA ARG A 112 -11.10 -1.43 -5.79
C ARG A 112 -12.31 -1.86 -4.95
N SER A 113 -12.24 -1.64 -3.64
CA SER A 113 -13.33 -1.90 -2.69
C SER A 113 -14.32 -0.74 -2.54
N ASN A 114 -14.18 0.34 -3.31
CA ASN A 114 -14.95 1.60 -3.19
C ASN A 114 -14.86 2.23 -1.79
N ARG A 115 -13.74 2.05 -1.10
CA ARG A 115 -13.45 2.67 0.20
C ARG A 115 -12.54 3.87 0.01
N ARG A 116 -12.55 4.77 1.00
CA ARG A 116 -11.64 5.95 1.09
C ARG A 116 -10.79 5.92 2.36
N THR A 117 -10.79 4.78 3.05
CA THR A 117 -10.04 4.55 4.29
C THR A 117 -9.23 3.30 4.09
N LEU A 118 -7.90 3.47 4.09
CA LEU A 118 -6.94 2.37 4.00
C LEU A 118 -7.08 1.48 5.24
N GLN A 119 -7.23 0.18 5.04
CA GLN A 119 -7.36 -0.80 6.12
C GLN A 119 -6.17 -1.76 6.15
N HIS A 120 -5.98 -2.42 7.29
CA HIS A 120 -4.95 -3.45 7.45
C HIS A 120 -5.06 -4.55 6.38
N CYS A 121 -6.28 -4.94 6.04
CA CYS A 121 -6.56 -5.95 5.03
C CYS A 121 -6.12 -5.56 3.62
N ASP A 122 -6.04 -4.27 3.31
CA ASP A 122 -5.57 -3.81 1.99
C ASP A 122 -4.06 -3.99 1.86
N THR A 123 -3.32 -3.68 2.92
CA THR A 123 -1.87 -3.91 2.99
C THR A 123 -1.53 -5.39 2.99
N ALA A 124 -2.27 -6.21 3.75
CA ALA A 124 -2.04 -7.64 3.76
C ALA A 124 -2.29 -8.28 2.37
N ARG A 125 -3.33 -7.84 1.65
CA ARG A 125 -3.57 -8.28 0.24
C ARG A 125 -2.46 -7.84 -0.70
N ALA A 126 -2.00 -6.60 -0.59
CA ALA A 126 -0.89 -6.10 -1.41
C ALA A 126 0.38 -6.91 -1.21
N ILE A 127 0.70 -7.27 0.04
CA ILE A 127 1.86 -8.09 0.39
C ILE A 127 1.76 -9.51 -0.19
N MET A 128 0.57 -10.13 -0.12
CA MET A 128 0.36 -11.48 -0.68
C MET A 128 0.39 -11.54 -2.20
N GLN A 129 0.16 -10.41 -2.87
CA GLN A 129 0.10 -10.32 -4.32
C GLN A 129 1.50 -10.18 -4.96
N ASP A 130 2.50 -9.70 -4.22
CA ASP A 130 3.86 -9.53 -4.72
C ASP A 130 4.88 -10.34 -3.92
N GLU A 131 5.55 -11.28 -4.60
CA GLU A 131 6.58 -12.14 -4.03
C GLU A 131 7.75 -11.35 -3.42
N LEU A 132 8.07 -10.15 -3.94
CA LEU A 132 9.11 -9.29 -3.39
C LEU A 132 8.77 -8.80 -1.97
N LEU A 133 7.49 -8.76 -1.62
CA LEU A 133 7.01 -8.32 -0.31
C LEU A 133 6.84 -9.47 0.68
N HIS A 134 7.08 -10.72 0.27
CA HIS A 134 6.83 -11.90 1.12
C HIS A 134 7.66 -11.93 2.42
N PHE A 135 8.75 -11.18 2.51
CA PHE A 135 9.48 -10.99 3.77
C PHE A 135 8.62 -10.36 4.89
N LEU A 136 7.49 -9.73 4.54
CA LEU A 136 6.55 -9.11 5.47
C LEU A 136 5.40 -10.01 5.93
N VAL A 137 5.21 -11.22 5.37
CA VAL A 137 4.05 -12.08 5.68
C VAL A 137 3.95 -12.39 7.17
N HIS A 138 5.08 -12.55 7.85
CA HIS A 138 5.11 -12.79 9.29
C HIS A 138 4.92 -11.51 10.14
N ALA A 139 5.22 -10.34 9.58
CA ALA A 139 5.02 -9.05 10.24
C ALA A 139 3.59 -8.52 10.09
N VAL A 140 2.95 -8.83 8.95
CA VAL A 140 1.58 -8.44 8.61
C VAL A 140 0.78 -9.71 8.32
N PRO A 141 0.25 -10.38 9.36
CA PRO A 141 -0.50 -11.62 9.18
C PRO A 141 -1.81 -11.35 8.45
N PHE A 142 -2.12 -12.17 7.44
CA PHE A 142 -3.40 -12.10 6.75
C PHE A 142 -4.39 -13.10 7.34
N ASP A 143 -5.50 -12.60 7.89
CA ASP A 143 -6.62 -13.44 8.33
C ASP A 143 -7.90 -13.06 7.58
N HIS A 144 -8.36 -13.97 6.73
CA HIS A 144 -9.60 -13.83 5.96
C HIS A 144 -10.82 -13.53 6.84
N ALA A 145 -10.90 -14.07 8.06
CA ALA A 145 -12.03 -13.87 8.97
C ALA A 145 -12.09 -12.45 9.55
N HIS A 146 -10.94 -11.80 9.72
CA HIS A 146 -10.87 -10.41 10.17
C HIS A 146 -11.19 -9.43 9.04
N CYS A 147 -10.78 -9.74 7.81
CA CYS A 147 -11.03 -8.85 6.67
C CYS A 147 -12.50 -8.71 6.25
N HIS A 148 -13.30 -9.77 6.38
CA HIS A 148 -14.73 -9.66 6.09
C HIS A 148 -15.51 -8.79 7.09
N LYS A 149 -15.04 -8.68 8.34
CA LYS A 149 -15.68 -7.82 9.35
C LYS A 149 -15.41 -6.33 9.11
N GLU A 150 -14.19 -6.00 8.66
CA GLU A 150 -13.80 -4.61 8.36
C GLU A 150 -14.54 -4.02 7.15
N GLU A 151 -14.89 -4.87 6.17
CA GLU A 151 -15.68 -4.48 5.00
C GLU A 151 -17.16 -4.17 5.33
N GLU A 152 -17.72 -4.82 6.35
CA GLU A 152 -19.10 -4.58 6.81
C GLU A 152 -19.21 -3.26 7.61
N ILE A 153 -18.22 -2.96 8.46
CA ILE A 153 -18.18 -1.73 9.28
C ILE A 153 -18.03 -0.48 8.41
N GLY A 154 -17.25 -0.55 7.32
CA GLY A 154 -17.04 0.57 6.39
C GLY A 154 -18.29 1.02 5.62
N LYS A 155 -19.31 0.17 5.49
CA LYS A 155 -20.56 0.50 4.78
C LYS A 155 -21.48 1.45 5.58
N PHE A 156 -21.34 1.53 6.90
CA PHE A 156 -22.19 2.39 7.74
C PHE A 156 -21.86 3.89 7.58
N SER A 157 -20.64 4.24 7.16
CA SER A 157 -20.19 5.63 7.08
C SER A 157 -20.55 6.35 5.76
N GLN A 158 -21.24 5.70 4.82
CA GLN A 158 -21.51 6.25 3.48
C GLN A 158 -22.80 7.09 3.35
N ASN A 159 -23.46 7.47 4.45
CA ASN A 159 -24.74 8.20 4.37
C ASN A 159 -24.67 9.68 4.79
N VAL A 160 -23.54 10.34 4.52
CA VAL A 160 -23.44 11.81 4.66
C VAL A 160 -22.93 12.40 3.34
N ASP A 161 -23.88 12.95 2.60
CA ASP A 161 -23.77 13.88 1.47
C ASP A 161 -22.83 13.55 0.30
N SER A 162 -23.45 12.91 -0.69
CA SER A 162 -23.01 12.90 -2.09
C SER A 162 -23.08 14.32 -2.68
N ARG A 163 -22.00 15.10 -2.58
CA ARG A 163 -21.72 16.29 -3.41
C ARG A 163 -20.30 16.77 -3.13
N THR A 164 -19.29 16.11 -3.70
CA THR A 164 -18.05 16.69 -4.24
C THR A 164 -17.30 15.56 -4.95
N THR A 165 -17.39 15.60 -6.26
CA THR A 165 -16.69 14.74 -7.21
C THR A 165 -15.26 15.26 -7.40
N GLY A 166 -14.25 14.41 -7.31
CA GLY A 166 -12.83 14.72 -7.60
C GLY A 166 -11.91 13.98 -6.63
N ALA A 167 -11.60 12.70 -6.81
CA ALA A 167 -10.63 12.15 -7.78
C ALA A 167 -9.18 12.62 -7.48
N LEU A 168 -8.45 11.85 -6.66
CA LEU A 168 -7.01 11.66 -6.86
C LEU A 168 -6.86 10.82 -8.14
N ARG A 169 -7.01 11.48 -9.30
CA ARG A 169 -6.46 10.96 -10.54
C ARG A 169 -5.00 11.36 -10.55
N LEU A 170 -4.09 10.40 -10.36
CA LEU A 170 -2.71 10.52 -10.81
C LEU A 170 -2.69 10.42 -12.35
N ARG A 171 -3.29 11.42 -13.01
CA ARG A 171 -3.09 11.67 -14.43
C ARG A 171 -3.21 13.17 -14.66
N GLU A 172 -2.08 13.86 -14.60
CA GLU A 172 -1.93 15.13 -15.31
C GLU A 172 -0.59 15.18 -16.05
N THR A 173 -0.72 15.13 -17.37
CA THR A 173 0.32 15.41 -18.35
C THR A 173 0.65 16.89 -18.35
N ASN A 174 1.92 17.21 -18.09
CA ASN A 174 2.68 18.38 -18.55
C ASN A 174 2.12 19.82 -18.38
N GLN A 175 2.92 20.61 -17.65
CA GLN A 175 3.12 22.06 -17.70
C GLN A 175 2.20 22.96 -16.86
N LEU A 176 2.53 23.12 -15.58
CA LEU A 176 3.08 24.35 -14.96
C LEU A 176 3.22 24.07 -13.46
N GLY A 177 4.31 24.56 -12.86
CA GLY A 177 4.78 24.13 -11.54
C GLY A 177 3.79 24.27 -10.39
N GLY A 178 3.89 23.33 -9.44
CA GLY A 178 3.22 23.35 -8.14
C GLY A 178 2.26 22.18 -7.97
N GLY A 179 2.68 21.10 -7.30
CA GLY A 179 1.78 19.96 -7.11
C GLY A 179 2.29 18.79 -6.26
N MET A 180 3.50 18.88 -5.69
CA MET A 180 3.99 17.90 -4.70
C MET A 180 4.06 18.48 -3.27
N GLY A 181 3.68 19.77 -3.13
CA GLY A 181 3.61 20.45 -1.84
C GLY A 181 2.33 20.14 -1.05
N GLU A 182 1.25 19.71 -1.70
CA GLU A 182 -0.04 19.52 -1.02
C GLU A 182 -0.12 18.21 -0.21
N MET A 183 0.49 17.12 -0.68
CA MET A 183 0.59 15.87 0.10
C MET A 183 1.48 16.07 1.34
N ASN A 184 2.53 16.88 1.21
CA ASN A 184 3.40 17.28 2.32
C ASN A 184 2.65 18.24 3.28
N GLN A 185 1.81 19.15 2.77
CA GLN A 185 0.98 20.05 3.59
C GLN A 185 -0.15 19.34 4.33
N VAL A 186 -0.84 18.37 3.71
CA VAL A 186 -1.95 17.67 4.36
C VAL A 186 -1.43 16.81 5.52
N LEU A 187 -0.22 16.25 5.41
CA LEU A 187 0.44 15.54 6.51
C LEU A 187 0.97 16.50 7.59
N GLN A 188 1.44 17.70 7.23
CA GLN A 188 1.83 18.73 8.20
C GLN A 188 0.63 19.36 8.93
N GLN A 189 -0.55 19.42 8.29
CA GLN A 189 -1.76 20.04 8.85
C GLN A 189 -2.31 19.28 10.07
N TYR A 190 -1.90 18.03 10.30
CA TYR A 190 -2.38 17.20 11.41
C TYR A 190 -1.41 17.06 12.60
N MET A 191 -0.27 17.77 12.66
CA MET A 191 0.70 17.57 13.76
C MET A 191 1.39 18.80 14.38
N ILE A 192 0.93 20.05 14.20
CA ILE A 192 1.50 21.19 14.95
C ILE A 192 0.40 22.15 15.41
N ASP A 193 0.21 22.25 16.73
CA ASP A 193 -0.63 23.26 17.37
C ASP A 193 0.07 24.64 17.26
N PRO A 194 -0.53 25.69 16.67
CA PRO A 194 0.20 26.91 16.28
C PRO A 194 0.60 27.87 17.42
N SER A 195 0.48 27.48 18.68
CA SER A 195 0.68 28.39 19.82
C SER A 195 2.07 28.33 20.48
N MET A 196 3.03 27.56 19.98
CA MET A 196 4.39 27.53 20.55
C MET A 196 5.38 28.37 19.73
N SER A 197 5.98 29.37 20.39
CA SER A 197 6.98 30.27 19.83
C SER A 197 8.38 29.63 19.85
N SER A 198 9.17 29.91 18.82
CA SER A 198 10.55 29.42 18.59
C SER A 198 11.57 29.76 19.71
N ALA A 199 11.16 30.53 20.73
CA ALA A 199 12.03 30.96 21.82
C ALA A 199 12.16 29.94 22.99
N GLU A 200 11.39 28.84 23.00
CA GLU A 200 11.43 27.86 24.10
C GLU A 200 12.25 26.58 23.81
N LEU A 201 12.80 26.40 22.60
CA LEU A 201 13.56 25.19 22.24
C LEU A 201 15.07 25.26 22.54
N HIS A 202 15.57 26.33 23.16
CA HIS A 202 17.01 26.54 23.36
C HIS A 202 17.37 26.84 24.83
N ARG A 203 17.18 25.86 25.72
CA ARG A 203 17.91 25.86 27.00
C ARG A 203 18.34 24.50 27.56
N ASP A 204 17.73 23.38 27.20
CA ASP A 204 18.11 22.11 27.83
C ASP A 204 18.70 21.15 26.80
N TYR A 205 20.00 21.18 26.54
CA TYR A 205 20.82 20.03 26.06
C TYR A 205 22.30 20.44 25.99
N PHE A 206 22.82 21.04 27.06
CA PHE A 206 24.25 21.09 27.33
C PHE A 206 24.43 21.17 28.84
N GLU A 207 24.31 20.04 29.51
CA GLU A 207 24.99 19.74 30.79
C GLU A 207 24.85 18.24 31.09
N ASP A 208 26.03 17.62 31.31
CA ASP A 208 26.33 16.40 32.09
C ASP A 208 25.81 15.03 31.54
N ASP A 209 26.58 13.93 31.46
CA ASP A 209 27.71 13.44 32.26
C ASP A 209 28.64 12.48 31.45
N GLU A 210 29.82 12.23 32.03
CA GLU A 210 30.88 11.24 31.72
C GLU A 210 30.47 9.88 31.10
#